data_AF-A0A954F7F8-F1
#
_entry.id   AF-A0A954F7F8-F1
#
_cell.length_a   1.000
_cell.length_b   1.000
_cell.length_c   1.000
_cell.angle_alpha   90.00
_cell.angle_beta   90.00
_cell.angle_gamma   90.00
#
_symmetry.space_group_name_H-M   'P 1'
#
loop_
_entity.id
_entity.type
_entity.pdbx_description
1 polymer ?
#
loop_
_entity_poly.entity_id
_entity_poly.type
_entity_poly.pdbx_seq_one_letter_code
_entity_poly.pdbx_strand_id
1 'polypeptide(L)'
;ALKADGRKRALALAAWKQRVNKNWSKVRITAVESGPTDNLPVGEHLPVTATVNLGELGSDDVIAELYFGRLNFEGQVVNGATSEMKAVAAVDKGEVKFEGSIPCNQSGQLGFTVRVIPSHEDLAQKHETTHITWA
;
A
#
# COMPACT_ATOMS: atom_id res chain seq x y z
N ALA A 1 -1.67 -34.75 12.38
CA ALA A 1 -0.77 -34.32 11.29
C ALA A 1 -0.70 -32.79 11.20
N LEU A 2 -0.17 -32.12 12.23
CA LEU A 2 -0.09 -30.64 12.33
C LEU A 2 1.32 -30.13 12.68
N LYS A 3 2.34 -31.01 12.66
CA LYS A 3 3.71 -30.70 13.13
C LYS A 3 4.79 -30.67 12.05
N ALA A 4 4.50 -31.11 10.82
CA ALA A 4 5.49 -31.10 9.73
C ALA A 4 5.47 -29.77 8.95
N ASP A 5 4.28 -29.23 8.64
CA ASP A 5 4.14 -27.98 7.88
C ASP A 5 4.36 -26.73 8.75
N GLY A 6 4.09 -26.82 10.05
CA GLY A 6 4.27 -25.70 10.99
C GLY A 6 5.72 -25.19 11.07
N ARG A 7 6.71 -26.10 10.99
CA ARG A 7 8.13 -25.70 10.97
C ARG A 7 8.52 -25.06 9.63
N LYS A 8 7.96 -25.53 8.51
CA LYS A 8 8.25 -24.97 7.18
C LYS A 8 7.69 -23.55 7.03
N ARG A 9 6.42 -23.33 7.40
CA ARG A 9 5.79 -21.99 7.38
C ARG A 9 6.50 -21.01 8.31
N ALA A 10 6.81 -21.43 9.53
CA ALA A 10 7.55 -20.58 10.47
C ALA A 10 8.94 -20.18 9.95
N LEU A 11 9.67 -21.11 9.32
CA LEU A 11 10.96 -20.81 8.69
C LEU A 11 10.80 -19.88 7.46
N ALA A 12 9.78 -20.10 6.64
CA ALA A 12 9.48 -19.25 5.49
C ALA A 12 9.14 -17.81 5.93
N LEU A 13 8.27 -17.65 6.93
CA LEU A 13 7.94 -16.35 7.50
C LEU A 13 9.18 -15.66 8.10
N ALA A 14 10.03 -16.40 8.83
CA ALA A 14 11.26 -15.84 9.39
C ALA A 14 12.22 -15.36 8.30
N ALA A 15 12.42 -16.15 7.25
CA ALA A 15 13.23 -15.77 6.10
C ALA A 15 12.65 -14.56 5.35
N TRP A 16 11.33 -14.53 5.17
CA TRP A 16 10.61 -13.38 4.61
C TRP A 16 10.82 -12.12 5.44
N LYS A 17 10.64 -12.17 6.78
CA LYS A 17 10.85 -11.03 7.68
C LYS A 17 12.28 -10.48 7.57
N GLN A 18 13.29 -11.37 7.51
CA GLN A 18 14.68 -10.96 7.32
C GLN A 18 14.90 -10.27 5.97
N ARG A 19 14.32 -10.80 4.89
CA ARG A 19 14.40 -10.21 3.55
C ARG A 19 13.78 -8.82 3.50
N VAL A 20 12.58 -8.66 4.06
CA VAL A 20 11.87 -7.38 4.18
C VAL A 20 12.73 -6.38 4.96
N ASN A 21 13.18 -6.74 6.16
CA ASN A 21 13.95 -5.83 7.01
C ASN A 21 15.25 -5.36 6.35
N LYS A 22 15.94 -6.25 5.61
CA LYS A 22 17.18 -5.91 4.90
C LYS A 22 16.95 -4.93 3.74
N ASN A 23 15.80 -5.01 3.07
CA ASN A 23 15.55 -4.28 1.82
C ASN A 23 14.58 -3.10 1.95
N TRP A 24 13.91 -2.94 3.09
CA TRP A 24 12.87 -1.92 3.24
C TRP A 24 13.35 -0.49 2.99
N SER A 25 14.61 -0.18 3.32
CA SER A 25 15.20 1.15 3.06
C SER A 25 15.23 1.55 1.58
N LYS A 26 15.09 0.60 0.66
CA LYS A 26 15.01 0.85 -0.79
C LYS A 26 13.57 1.12 -1.25
N VAL A 27 12.57 0.74 -0.44
CA VAL A 27 11.15 0.87 -0.77
C VAL A 27 10.75 2.33 -0.72
N ARG A 28 10.37 2.87 -1.88
CA ARG A 28 9.96 4.27 -2.03
C ARG A 28 8.82 4.39 -3.04
N ILE A 29 7.85 5.24 -2.74
CA ILE A 29 6.82 5.64 -3.69
C ILE A 29 7.45 6.75 -4.55
N THR A 30 7.56 6.52 -5.85
CA THR A 30 8.26 7.42 -6.78
C THR A 30 7.31 8.37 -7.51
N ALA A 31 6.04 7.97 -7.66
CA ALA A 31 5.00 8.80 -8.24
C ALA A 31 3.63 8.40 -7.69
N VAL A 32 2.75 9.40 -7.52
CA VAL A 32 1.32 9.21 -7.22
C VAL A 32 0.55 10.12 -8.16
N GLU A 33 -0.40 9.54 -8.89
CA GLU A 33 -1.21 10.24 -9.88
C GLU A 33 -2.67 9.89 -9.65
N SER A 34 -3.57 10.88 -9.74
CA SER A 34 -5.00 10.66 -9.73
C SER A 34 -5.61 10.94 -11.09
N GLY A 35 -6.78 10.36 -11.35
CA GLY A 35 -7.65 10.83 -12.41
C GLY A 35 -8.13 12.28 -12.19
N PRO A 36 -8.94 12.80 -13.12
CA PRO A 36 -9.52 14.14 -13.02
C PRO A 36 -10.28 14.31 -11.70
N THR A 37 -9.96 15.37 -10.97
CA THR A 37 -10.61 15.73 -9.71
C THR A 37 -11.65 16.84 -9.88
N ASP A 38 -11.63 17.54 -11.02
CA ASP A 38 -12.59 18.59 -11.33
C ASP A 38 -14.00 18.02 -11.50
N ASN A 39 -14.95 18.58 -10.74
CA ASN A 39 -16.36 18.19 -10.77
C ASN A 39 -16.64 16.70 -10.56
N LEU A 40 -15.81 16.00 -9.78
CA LEU A 40 -16.03 14.58 -9.47
C LEU A 40 -17.38 14.38 -8.73
N PRO A 41 -18.37 13.71 -9.33
CA PRO A 41 -19.69 13.58 -8.73
C PRO A 41 -19.67 12.72 -7.46
N VAL A 42 -20.61 13.01 -6.54
CA VAL A 42 -20.83 12.16 -5.38
C VAL A 42 -21.34 10.79 -5.85
N GLY A 43 -20.73 9.71 -5.33
CA GLY A 43 -21.02 8.32 -5.70
C GLY A 43 -20.08 7.73 -6.75
N GLU A 44 -19.24 8.57 -7.37
CA GLU A 44 -18.18 8.11 -8.28
C GLU A 44 -16.92 7.69 -7.53
N HIS A 45 -15.96 7.14 -8.27
CA HIS A 45 -14.66 6.73 -7.75
C HIS A 45 -13.56 7.55 -8.39
N LEU A 46 -12.65 8.10 -7.57
CA LEU A 46 -11.42 8.72 -8.06
C LEU A 46 -10.39 7.61 -8.31
N PRO A 47 -10.00 7.30 -9.56
CA PRO A 47 -8.91 6.37 -9.81
C PRO A 47 -7.60 6.99 -9.37
N VAL A 48 -6.75 6.20 -8.73
CA VAL A 48 -5.41 6.60 -8.29
C VAL A 48 -4.42 5.52 -8.69
N THR A 49 -3.26 5.96 -9.19
CA THR A 49 -2.15 5.10 -9.52
C THR A 49 -0.92 5.51 -8.73
N ALA A 50 -0.10 4.54 -8.36
CA ALA A 50 1.15 4.77 -7.66
C ALA A 50 2.25 3.92 -8.27
N THR A 51 3.40 4.53 -8.54
CA THR A 51 4.62 3.81 -8.92
C THR A 51 5.48 3.65 -7.68
N VAL A 52 5.86 2.41 -7.38
CA VAL A 52 6.62 2.06 -6.18
C VAL A 52 7.87 1.32 -6.59
N ASN A 53 9.02 1.83 -6.16
CA ASN A 53 10.26 1.06 -6.20
C ASN A 53 10.29 0.14 -4.98
N LEU A 54 10.27 -1.17 -5.20
CA LEU A 54 10.33 -2.23 -4.19
C LEU A 54 11.76 -2.73 -3.94
N GLY A 55 12.75 -2.23 -4.69
CA GLY A 55 14.12 -2.69 -4.64
C GLY A 55 14.24 -4.17 -5.04
N GLU A 56 14.49 -5.01 -4.04
CA GLU A 56 14.62 -6.47 -4.21
C GLU A 56 13.38 -7.24 -3.72
N LEU A 57 12.35 -6.55 -3.24
CA LEU A 57 11.09 -7.16 -2.82
C LEU A 57 10.15 -7.34 -4.02
N GLY A 58 9.33 -8.40 -3.95
CA GLY A 58 8.27 -8.63 -4.92
C GLY A 58 7.00 -7.86 -4.57
N SER A 59 6.08 -7.71 -5.52
CA SER A 59 4.74 -7.15 -5.26
C SER A 59 3.98 -7.94 -4.20
N ASP A 60 4.22 -9.24 -4.11
CA ASP A 60 3.58 -10.14 -3.14
C ASP A 60 4.13 -10.00 -1.71
N ASP A 61 5.28 -9.32 -1.55
CA ASP A 61 5.85 -9.02 -0.23
C ASP A 61 5.21 -7.79 0.43
N VAL A 62 4.36 -7.06 -0.28
CA VAL A 62 3.81 -5.77 0.15
C VAL A 62 2.33 -5.61 -0.18
N ILE A 63 1.68 -4.67 0.51
CA ILE A 63 0.41 -4.09 0.10
C ILE A 63 0.62 -2.58 -0.04
N ALA A 64 0.17 -2.03 -1.17
CA ALA A 64 0.00 -0.60 -1.33
C ALA A 64 -1.44 -0.22 -0.96
N GLU A 65 -1.63 0.84 -0.20
CA GLU A 65 -2.94 1.32 0.23
C GLU A 65 -3.09 2.81 -0.06
N LEU A 66 -4.27 3.18 -0.53
CA LEU A 66 -4.76 4.55 -0.47
C LEU A 66 -5.18 4.83 0.96
N TYR A 67 -4.70 5.92 1.54
CA TYR A 67 -5.19 6.47 2.80
C TYR A 67 -5.82 7.83 2.52
N PHE A 68 -7.12 7.96 2.77
CA PHE A 68 -7.89 9.12 2.33
C PHE A 68 -8.96 9.51 3.33
N GLY A 69 -9.36 10.78 3.29
CA GLY A 69 -10.40 11.30 4.17
C GLY A 69 -10.49 12.82 4.11
N ARG A 70 -11.25 13.38 5.04
CA ARG A 70 -11.40 14.84 5.13
C ARG A 70 -10.09 15.47 5.59
N LEU A 71 -9.80 16.64 5.05
CA LEU A 71 -8.67 17.44 5.51
C LEU A 71 -9.07 18.33 6.69
N ASN A 72 -8.19 18.45 7.67
CA ASN A 72 -8.26 19.55 8.64
C ASN A 72 -7.67 20.84 8.05
N PHE A 73 -7.68 21.91 8.85
CA PHE A 73 -7.11 23.21 8.47
C PHE A 73 -5.59 23.17 8.19
N GLU A 74 -4.90 22.13 8.65
CA GLU A 74 -3.46 21.91 8.41
C GLU A 74 -3.20 21.04 7.17
N GLY A 75 -4.25 20.66 6.42
CA GLY A 75 -4.13 19.82 5.23
C GLY A 75 -3.85 18.34 5.54
N GLN A 76 -4.07 17.89 6.78
CA GLN A 76 -3.90 16.49 7.18
C GLN A 76 -5.21 15.72 7.10
N VAL A 77 -5.13 14.46 6.67
CA VAL A 77 -6.29 13.55 6.64
C VAL A 77 -6.69 13.17 8.07
N VAL A 78 -7.91 13.52 8.46
CA VAL A 78 -8.51 13.17 9.75
C VAL A 78 -9.52 12.04 9.56
N ASN A 79 -9.49 11.05 10.46
CA ASN A 79 -10.35 9.85 10.39
C ASN A 79 -10.26 9.15 9.02
N GLY A 80 -9.04 8.92 8.54
CA GLY A 80 -8.82 8.36 7.22
C GLY A 80 -9.28 6.90 7.11
N ALA A 81 -9.85 6.57 5.96
CA ALA A 81 -10.12 5.21 5.54
C ALA A 81 -8.98 4.70 4.65
N THR A 82 -8.87 3.38 4.52
CA THR A 82 -7.93 2.75 3.59
C THR A 82 -8.64 1.96 2.50
N SER A 83 -8.00 1.89 1.33
CA SER A 83 -8.39 1.01 0.23
C SER A 83 -7.13 0.38 -0.36
N GLU A 84 -7.10 -0.94 -0.48
CA GLU A 84 -5.95 -1.66 -1.04
C GLU A 84 -5.85 -1.42 -2.55
N MET A 85 -4.63 -1.20 -3.03
CA MET A 85 -4.31 -1.05 -4.44
C MET A 85 -3.80 -2.38 -5.00
N LYS A 86 -4.10 -2.65 -6.27
CA LYS A 86 -3.66 -3.86 -6.98
C LYS A 86 -2.39 -3.57 -7.76
N ALA A 87 -1.39 -4.45 -7.69
CA ALA A 87 -0.27 -4.41 -8.61
C ALA A 87 -0.76 -4.77 -10.03
N VAL A 88 -0.49 -3.90 -11.02
CA VAL A 88 -1.01 -4.07 -12.39
C VAL A 88 0.09 -4.23 -13.44
N ALA A 89 1.30 -3.74 -13.18
CA ALA A 89 2.40 -3.82 -14.12
C ALA A 89 3.77 -3.70 -13.41
N ALA A 90 4.76 -4.41 -13.93
CA ALA A 90 6.17 -4.08 -13.69
C ALA A 90 6.57 -2.99 -14.70
N VAL A 91 7.08 -1.86 -14.20
CA VAL A 91 7.42 -0.69 -15.03
C VAL A 91 8.89 -0.74 -15.45
N ASP A 92 9.78 -1.03 -14.49
CA ASP A 92 11.21 -1.23 -14.70
C ASP A 92 11.75 -2.17 -13.59
N LYS A 93 13.05 -2.45 -13.57
CA LYS A 93 13.70 -3.32 -12.58
C LYS A 93 13.46 -2.81 -11.16
N GLY A 94 12.57 -3.50 -10.45
CA GLY A 94 12.21 -3.18 -9.07
C GLY A 94 11.15 -2.09 -8.95
N GLU A 95 10.57 -1.57 -10.04
CA GLU A 95 9.43 -0.65 -10.00
C GLU A 95 8.14 -1.33 -10.42
N VAL A 96 7.11 -1.17 -9.60
CA VAL A 96 5.79 -1.76 -9.80
C VAL A 96 4.74 -0.67 -9.76
N LYS A 97 3.82 -0.70 -10.72
CA LYS A 97 2.65 0.17 -10.74
C LYS A 97 1.50 -0.50 -10.00
N PHE A 98 0.91 0.26 -9.09
CA PHE A 98 -0.28 -0.10 -8.34
C PHE A 98 -1.45 0.79 -8.75
N GLU A 99 -2.65 0.23 -8.81
CA GLU A 99 -3.88 0.94 -9.14
C GLU A 99 -4.95 0.67 -8.08
N GLY A 100 -5.62 1.74 -7.65
CA GLY A 100 -6.71 1.69 -6.71
C GLY A 100 -7.73 2.78 -7.01
N SER A 101 -8.77 2.86 -6.19
CA SER A 101 -9.73 3.94 -6.30
C SER A 101 -10.27 4.37 -4.95
N ILE A 102 -10.66 5.63 -4.87
CA ILE A 102 -11.23 6.25 -3.67
C ILE A 102 -12.72 6.49 -3.91
N PRO A 103 -13.63 5.96 -3.07
CA PRO A 103 -15.05 6.23 -3.19
C PRO A 103 -15.37 7.66 -2.73
N CYS A 104 -15.96 8.46 -3.61
CA CYS A 104 -16.32 9.85 -3.35
C CYS A 104 -17.75 9.95 -2.83
N ASN A 105 -17.97 9.47 -1.60
CA ASN A 105 -19.30 9.35 -1.01
C ASN A 105 -19.83 10.64 -0.36
N GLN A 106 -19.01 11.69 -0.28
CA GLN A 106 -19.36 12.94 0.40
C GLN A 106 -18.84 14.13 -0.38
N SER A 107 -19.61 15.22 -0.38
CA SER A 107 -19.16 16.52 -0.88
C SER A 107 -18.15 17.16 0.05
N GLY A 108 -17.17 17.86 -0.51
CA GLY A 108 -16.15 18.63 0.24
C GLY A 108 -14.74 18.30 -0.22
N GLN A 109 -13.74 18.91 0.44
CA GLN A 109 -12.34 18.64 0.13
C GLN A 109 -11.92 17.28 0.69
N LEU A 110 -11.48 16.41 -0.20
CA LEU A 110 -10.94 15.09 0.11
C LEU A 110 -9.43 15.12 -0.10
N GLY A 111 -8.68 14.72 0.91
CA GLY A 111 -7.24 14.48 0.79
C GLY A 111 -6.95 12.99 0.72
N PHE A 112 -5.88 12.63 0.03
CA PHE A 112 -5.37 11.27 0.02
C PHE A 112 -3.85 11.24 -0.08
N THR A 113 -3.29 10.11 0.36
CA THR A 113 -1.90 9.74 0.15
C THR A 113 -1.84 8.22 -0.08
N VAL A 114 -0.67 7.72 -0.46
CA VAL A 114 -0.41 6.29 -0.63
C VAL A 114 0.58 5.85 0.44
N ARG A 115 0.36 4.67 1.00
CA ARG A 115 1.36 3.98 1.81
C ARG A 115 1.65 2.60 1.27
N VAL A 116 2.84 2.10 1.58
CA VAL A 116 3.27 0.72 1.32
C VAL A 116 3.67 0.10 2.65
N ILE A 117 3.20 -1.13 2.88
CA ILE A 117 3.48 -1.91 4.10
C ILE A 117 3.84 -3.35 3.72
N PRO A 118 4.66 -4.06 4.51
CA PRO A 118 4.92 -5.48 4.25
C PRO A 118 3.66 -6.32 4.44
N SER A 119 3.51 -7.35 3.62
CA SER A 119 2.41 -8.31 3.73
C SER A 119 2.89 -9.74 3.52
N HIS A 120 2.34 -10.66 4.31
CA HIS A 120 2.56 -12.09 4.18
C HIS A 120 1.38 -12.82 4.84
N GLU A 121 0.92 -13.93 4.26
CA GLU A 121 -0.26 -14.68 4.74
C GLU A 121 -0.14 -15.18 6.19
N ASP A 122 1.09 -15.44 6.63
CA ASP A 122 1.40 -15.91 7.99
C ASP A 122 1.67 -14.79 9.02
N LEU A 123 1.50 -13.51 8.67
CA LEU A 123 1.60 -12.43 9.66
C LEU A 123 0.46 -12.53 10.68
N ALA A 124 0.77 -12.32 11.96
CA ALA A 124 -0.26 -12.32 12.99
C ALA A 124 -1.13 -11.06 12.91
N GLN A 125 -0.54 -9.92 12.51
CA GLN A 125 -1.20 -8.62 12.36
C GLN A 125 -0.55 -7.82 11.22
N LYS A 126 -1.34 -6.97 10.55
CA LYS A 126 -0.93 -6.17 9.36
C LYS A 126 0.28 -5.25 9.61
N HIS A 127 0.52 -4.84 10.86
CA HIS A 127 1.58 -3.90 11.22
C HIS A 127 2.67 -4.51 12.12
N GLU A 128 2.73 -5.84 12.22
CA GLU A 128 3.69 -6.55 13.08
C GLU A 128 5.15 -6.20 12.76
N THR A 129 5.47 -5.88 11.50
CA THR A 129 6.82 -5.55 11.05
C THR A 129 7.24 -4.11 11.32
N THR A 130 6.32 -3.24 11.75
CA THR A 130 6.54 -1.79 12.01
C THR A 130 7.08 -0.97 10.83
N HIS A 131 7.19 -1.58 9.65
CA HIS A 131 7.66 -0.95 8.43
C HIS A 131 6.49 -0.29 7.69
N ILE A 132 6.65 0.97 7.32
CA ILE A 132 5.70 1.74 6.52
C ILE A 132 6.46 2.77 5.69
N THR A 133 6.09 2.89 4.42
CA THR A 133 6.60 3.94 3.52
C THR A 133 5.43 4.76 3.04
N TRP A 134 5.51 6.09 3.18
CA TRP A 134 4.51 7.05 2.70
C TRP A 134 5.05 7.80 1.48
N ALA A 135 4.14 8.30 0.63
CA ALA A 135 4.44 9.20 -0.48
C ALA A 135 4.78 10.60 0.01
#